data_AF-A0A7S2ZB41-F1
#
_entry.id   AF-A0A7S2ZB41-F1
#
_cell.length_a   1.000
_cell.length_b   1.000
_cell.length_c   1.000
_cell.angle_alpha   90.00
_cell.angle_beta   90.00
_cell.angle_gamma   90.00
#
_symmetry.space_group_name_H-M   'P 1'
#
loop_
_entity.id
_entity.type
_entity.pdbx_description
1 polymer ?
#
loop_
_entity_poly.entity_id
_entity_poly.type
_entity_poly.pdbx_seq_one_letter_code
_entity_poly.pdbx_strand_id
1 'polypeptide(L)'
;MDAWSVLLVLGLVCVASSARTLRVPVFEEVGERIGLRKYTLAPNKTEFKLENKYWGMSLCDVNRDGRYEMILGNHGDGLEFWWADKNDNYEFQSPGLYRRDIHGTACADLDNDGDLDVIVTRGGRNGKAPGTGLILEGLPPRDFQKLEEGGGEKFGLGEQFIRGRSAAFFDATGKGDLDLLYVNRRIPGTVDDIHLFYENMGDGRFAERKLGFELTNSAWFSLVDYNEDGYMDIILMLLTSIELWRGTGRFSFVKGRGYGPLHG
;
A
#
# COMPACT_ATOMS: atom_id res chain seq x y z
N MET A 1 -26.20 -1.05 -10.57
CA MET A 1 -25.33 -0.73 -11.72
C MET A 1 -24.36 0.31 -11.21
N ASP A 2 -23.23 -0.12 -10.65
CA ASP A 2 -22.23 0.82 -10.13
C ASP A 2 -20.87 0.40 -10.68
N ALA A 3 -20.41 1.14 -11.68
CA ALA A 3 -19.08 1.02 -12.26
C ALA A 3 -18.10 1.79 -11.39
N TRP A 4 -17.02 1.12 -10.94
CA TRP A 4 -15.92 1.79 -10.27
C TRP A 4 -15.00 2.41 -11.31
N SER A 5 -14.77 3.72 -11.20
CA SER A 5 -13.76 4.43 -11.96
C SER A 5 -12.40 4.22 -11.30
N VAL A 6 -11.41 3.74 -12.07
CA VAL A 6 -10.00 3.80 -11.69
C VAL A 6 -9.55 5.25 -11.86
N LEU A 7 -9.18 5.92 -10.78
CA LEU A 7 -8.56 7.24 -10.83
C LEU A 7 -7.04 7.04 -10.90
N LEU A 8 -6.45 7.23 -12.08
CA LEU A 8 -5.00 7.28 -12.25
C LEU A 8 -4.55 8.75 -12.10
N VAL A 9 -3.78 9.07 -11.06
CA VAL A 9 -3.20 10.41 -10.91
C VAL A 9 -1.93 10.46 -11.75
N LEU A 10 -1.97 11.20 -12.86
CA LEU A 10 -0.79 11.50 -13.69
C LEU A 10 -0.06 12.71 -13.10
N GLY A 11 1.18 12.53 -12.68
CA GLY A 11 2.10 13.64 -12.41
C GLY A 11 2.45 14.35 -13.72
N LEU A 12 1.99 15.60 -13.87
CA LEU A 12 2.32 16.48 -14.99
C LEU A 12 3.53 17.34 -14.59
N VAL A 13 4.74 16.94 -15.00
CA VAL A 13 5.90 17.84 -15.00
C VAL A 13 5.82 18.71 -16.25
N CYS A 14 5.49 19.99 -16.06
CA CYS A 14 5.42 20.96 -17.16
C CYS A 14 6.79 21.63 -17.32
N VAL A 15 7.60 21.16 -18.27
CA VAL A 15 8.75 21.92 -18.77
C VAL A 15 8.27 22.75 -19.97
N ALA A 16 8.21 24.06 -19.80
CA ALA A 16 7.92 24.99 -20.88
C ALA A 16 9.08 25.02 -21.89
N SER A 17 8.94 24.33 -23.02
CA SER A 17 9.38 24.83 -24.34
C SER A 17 9.01 23.86 -25.47
N SER A 18 8.46 24.45 -26.54
CA SER A 18 8.00 23.84 -27.80
C SER A 18 6.78 22.92 -27.68
N ALA A 19 5.83 23.08 -28.61
CA ALA A 19 4.63 22.26 -28.71
C ALA A 19 5.00 20.80 -28.96
N ARG A 20 5.26 20.06 -27.89
CA ARG A 20 5.35 18.60 -27.92
C ARG A 20 3.93 18.08 -27.99
N THR A 21 3.61 17.38 -29.07
CA THR A 21 2.45 16.49 -29.09
C THR A 21 2.56 15.56 -27.90
N LEU A 22 1.65 15.72 -26.94
CA LEU A 22 1.54 14.84 -25.78
C LEU A 22 1.30 13.44 -26.33
N ARG A 23 2.33 12.57 -26.30
CA ARG A 23 2.14 11.16 -26.59
C ARG A 23 1.46 10.57 -25.37
N VAL A 24 0.14 10.47 -25.45
CA VAL A 24 -0.64 9.77 -24.43
C VAL A 24 -0.25 8.29 -24.50
N PRO A 25 0.18 7.67 -23.39
CA PRO A 25 0.48 6.25 -23.36
C PRO A 25 -0.78 5.45 -23.74
N VAL A 26 -0.60 4.46 -24.62
CA VAL A 26 -1.65 3.50 -24.97
C VAL A 26 -1.40 2.25 -24.13
N PHE A 27 -2.44 1.80 -23.43
CA PHE A 27 -2.39 0.61 -22.59
C PHE A 27 -3.17 -0.52 -23.25
N GLU A 28 -2.67 -1.75 -23.13
CA GLU A 28 -3.38 -2.98 -23.49
C GLU A 28 -3.70 -3.81 -22.25
N GLU A 29 -4.85 -4.48 -22.23
CA GLU A 29 -5.20 -5.45 -21.19
C GLU A 29 -4.48 -6.76 -21.49
N VAL A 30 -3.70 -7.26 -20.53
CA VAL A 30 -2.84 -8.43 -20.72
C VAL A 30 -3.05 -9.52 -19.68
N GLY A 31 -3.93 -9.30 -18.70
CA GLY A 31 -4.06 -10.13 -17.50
C GLY A 31 -4.35 -11.59 -17.82
N GLU A 32 -5.20 -11.87 -18.81
CA GLU A 32 -5.42 -13.23 -19.30
C GLU A 32 -4.17 -13.86 -19.91
N ARG A 33 -3.45 -13.10 -20.74
CA ARG A 33 -2.25 -13.55 -21.44
C ARG A 33 -1.13 -13.92 -20.46
N ILE A 34 -1.02 -13.20 -19.35
CA ILE A 34 0.02 -13.39 -18.35
C ILE A 34 -0.45 -14.20 -17.13
N GLY A 35 -1.63 -14.84 -17.18
CA GLY A 35 -2.06 -15.77 -16.13
C GLY A 35 -2.76 -15.16 -14.91
N LEU A 36 -3.05 -13.85 -14.87
CA LEU A 36 -3.75 -13.19 -13.76
C LEU A 36 -5.26 -13.49 -13.68
N ARG A 37 -5.82 -14.29 -14.59
CA ARG A 37 -7.25 -14.64 -14.56
C ARG A 37 -7.54 -15.77 -13.56
N LYS A 38 -8.10 -15.40 -12.40
CA LYS A 38 -8.76 -16.31 -11.45
C LYS A 38 -10.30 -16.24 -11.57
N TYR A 39 -10.85 -16.26 -12.79
CA TYR A 39 -12.31 -16.31 -12.98
C TYR A 39 -12.75 -17.71 -13.37
N THR A 40 -13.39 -18.42 -12.44
CA THR A 40 -14.25 -19.55 -12.81
C THR A 40 -15.69 -19.04 -12.78
N LEU A 41 -16.37 -19.01 -13.93
CA LEU A 41 -17.83 -18.89 -13.95
C LEU A 41 -18.39 -20.08 -13.16
N ALA A 42 -19.05 -19.81 -12.03
CA ALA A 42 -19.86 -20.85 -11.41
C ALA A 42 -20.89 -21.30 -12.46
N PRO A 43 -21.09 -22.62 -12.71
CA PRO A 43 -21.87 -23.11 -13.85
C PRO A 43 -23.30 -22.55 -13.98
N ASN A 44 -23.86 -22.01 -12.88
CA ASN A 44 -25.26 -21.63 -12.77
C ASN A 44 -25.48 -20.16 -12.35
N LYS A 45 -24.52 -19.24 -12.59
CA LYS A 45 -24.73 -17.80 -12.32
C LYS A 45 -24.57 -16.98 -13.60
N THR A 46 -25.64 -16.29 -13.98
CA THR A 46 -25.71 -15.32 -15.11
C THR A 46 -25.06 -13.96 -14.79
N GLU A 47 -24.37 -13.83 -13.66
CA GLU A 47 -23.67 -12.61 -13.26
C GLU A 47 -22.22 -12.91 -12.89
N PHE A 48 -21.30 -12.09 -13.39
CA PHE A 48 -19.91 -12.03 -12.92
C PHE A 48 -19.94 -11.72 -11.42
N LYS A 49 -19.73 -12.74 -10.58
CA LYS A 49 -19.55 -12.45 -9.16
C LYS A 49 -18.13 -11.93 -9.00
N LEU A 50 -18.01 -10.62 -8.80
CA LEU A 50 -16.81 -9.97 -8.27
C LEU A 50 -16.61 -10.47 -6.82
N GLU A 51 -16.27 -11.75 -6.65
CA GLU A 51 -16.01 -12.33 -5.32
C GLU A 51 -14.71 -11.78 -4.73
N ASN A 52 -13.78 -11.36 -5.60
CA ASN A 52 -12.48 -10.85 -5.19
C ASN A 52 -12.51 -9.32 -5.12
N LYS A 53 -12.42 -8.81 -3.90
CA LYS A 53 -12.32 -7.38 -3.61
C LYS A 53 -10.86 -7.10 -3.24
N TYR A 54 -10.07 -6.67 -4.21
CA TYR A 54 -8.69 -6.24 -4.00
C TYR A 54 -8.66 -4.80 -3.50
N TRP A 55 -7.89 -4.53 -2.43
CA TRP A 55 -7.89 -3.22 -1.75
C TRP A 55 -6.51 -2.56 -1.69
N GLY A 56 -5.44 -3.34 -1.94
CA GLY A 56 -4.06 -2.86 -2.00
C GLY A 56 -3.13 -3.89 -2.65
N MET A 57 -2.00 -3.42 -3.15
CA MET A 57 -1.01 -4.19 -3.89
C MET A 57 0.39 -3.67 -3.59
N SER A 58 1.37 -4.58 -3.60
CA SER A 58 2.79 -4.25 -3.71
C SER A 58 3.40 -4.98 -4.90
N LEU A 59 4.36 -4.34 -5.56
CA LEU A 59 5.22 -4.94 -6.55
C LEU A 59 6.62 -4.99 -5.95
N CYS A 60 7.16 -6.18 -5.73
CA CYS A 60 8.43 -6.36 -5.02
C CYS A 60 9.22 -7.51 -5.64
N ASP A 61 10.52 -7.33 -5.88
CA ASP A 61 11.43 -8.43 -6.28
C ASP A 61 11.84 -9.21 -5.02
N VAL A 62 10.91 -10.05 -4.55
CA VAL A 62 11.01 -10.73 -3.25
C VAL A 62 12.08 -11.81 -3.29
N ASN A 63 12.24 -12.46 -4.45
CA ASN A 63 13.23 -13.51 -4.63
C ASN A 63 14.57 -13.01 -5.22
N ARG A 64 14.69 -11.71 -5.50
CA ARG A 64 15.90 -11.05 -6.05
C ARG A 64 16.32 -11.61 -7.40
N ASP A 65 15.36 -12.01 -8.23
CA ASP A 65 15.61 -12.57 -9.56
C ASP A 65 15.50 -11.53 -10.69
N GLY A 66 15.27 -10.26 -10.34
CA GLY A 66 15.11 -9.13 -11.24
C GLY A 66 13.70 -8.97 -11.80
N ARG A 67 12.73 -9.82 -11.40
CA ARG A 67 11.31 -9.68 -11.72
C ARG A 67 10.54 -9.35 -10.45
N TYR A 68 9.43 -8.63 -10.62
CA TYR A 68 8.60 -8.19 -9.51
C TYR A 68 7.45 -9.15 -9.30
N GLU A 69 7.31 -9.68 -8.10
CA GLU A 69 6.12 -10.37 -7.62
C GLU A 69 4.99 -9.37 -7.32
N MET A 70 3.74 -9.80 -7.49
CA MET A 70 2.59 -9.04 -7.00
C MET A 70 2.11 -9.63 -5.68
N ILE A 71 2.03 -8.78 -4.65
CA ILE A 71 1.46 -9.15 -3.36
C ILE A 71 0.15 -8.38 -3.22
N LEU A 72 -0.97 -9.10 -3.22
CA LEU A 72 -2.30 -8.52 -3.25
C LEU A 72 -3.05 -8.75 -1.94
N GLY A 73 -3.66 -7.69 -1.43
CA GLY A 73 -4.66 -7.78 -0.37
C GLY A 73 -6.05 -8.01 -0.94
N ASN A 74 -6.64 -9.16 -0.64
CA ASN A 74 -8.02 -9.50 -0.98
C ASN A 74 -8.88 -9.54 0.30
N HIS A 75 -9.98 -8.78 0.28
CA HIS A 75 -10.92 -8.71 1.39
C HIS A 75 -11.66 -10.04 1.61
N GLY A 76 -11.89 -10.83 0.56
CA GLY A 76 -12.57 -12.13 0.61
C GLY A 76 -11.62 -13.29 0.85
N ASP A 77 -10.63 -13.44 -0.03
CA ASP A 77 -9.71 -14.60 -0.06
C ASP A 77 -8.47 -14.42 0.82
N GLY A 78 -8.14 -13.19 1.21
CA GLY A 78 -6.99 -12.90 2.04
C GLY A 78 -5.75 -12.41 1.29
N LEU A 79 -4.57 -12.73 1.82
CA LEU A 79 -3.30 -12.36 1.19
C LEU A 79 -2.99 -13.30 0.01
N GLU A 80 -2.64 -12.72 -1.13
CA GLU A 80 -2.32 -13.45 -2.35
C GLU A 80 -0.92 -13.06 -2.85
N PHE A 81 -0.09 -14.04 -3.20
CA PHE A 81 1.18 -13.82 -3.88
C PHE A 81 1.06 -14.31 -5.33
N TRP A 82 1.55 -13.50 -6.26
CA TRP A 82 1.61 -13.82 -7.67
C TRP A 82 3.06 -13.74 -8.14
N TRP A 83 3.59 -14.89 -8.54
CA TRP A 83 4.99 -15.07 -8.86
C TRP A 83 5.27 -14.89 -10.33
N ALA A 84 6.21 -14.00 -10.65
CA ALA A 84 6.64 -13.78 -12.02
C ALA A 84 7.59 -14.91 -12.46
N ASP A 85 7.26 -15.59 -13.55
CA ASP A 85 8.18 -16.48 -14.24
C ASP A 85 9.12 -15.70 -15.17
N LYS A 86 10.14 -16.39 -15.69
CA LYS A 86 11.13 -15.81 -16.63
C LYS A 86 10.56 -15.30 -17.96
N ASN A 87 9.27 -15.53 -18.23
CA ASN A 87 8.56 -15.11 -19.44
C ASN A 87 7.49 -14.05 -19.13
N ASP A 88 7.53 -13.42 -17.95
CA ASP A 88 6.57 -12.43 -17.46
C ASP A 88 5.13 -12.97 -17.30
N ASN A 89 4.98 -14.29 -17.11
CA ASN A 89 3.72 -14.88 -16.66
C ASN A 89 3.66 -14.92 -15.13
N TYR A 90 2.45 -14.91 -14.59
CA TYR A 90 2.20 -14.93 -13.15
C TYR A 90 1.50 -16.22 -12.72
N GLU A 91 2.03 -16.85 -11.67
CA GLU A 91 1.43 -17.99 -11.01
C GLU A 91 0.94 -17.59 -9.60
N PHE A 92 -0.32 -17.89 -9.31
CA PHE A 92 -0.89 -17.67 -7.98
C PHE A 92 -0.35 -18.68 -6.98
N GLN A 93 0.14 -18.18 -5.84
CA GLN A 93 0.48 -18.98 -4.67
C GLN A 93 -0.17 -18.40 -3.42
N SER A 94 -0.88 -19.26 -2.68
CA SER A 94 -1.44 -18.87 -1.39
C SER A 94 -0.41 -19.11 -0.29
N PRO A 95 -0.16 -18.12 0.60
CA PRO A 95 0.67 -18.31 1.79
C PRO A 95 -0.07 -19.09 2.89
N GLY A 96 -1.37 -19.42 2.71
CA GLY A 96 -2.17 -20.15 3.69
C GLY A 96 -2.57 -19.35 4.94
N LEU A 97 -2.06 -18.13 5.09
CA LEU A 97 -2.31 -17.18 6.18
C LEU A 97 -3.28 -16.07 5.76
N TYR A 98 -3.81 -15.34 6.75
CA TYR A 98 -4.58 -14.12 6.51
C TYR A 98 -5.72 -14.26 5.51
N ARG A 99 -6.54 -15.28 5.69
CA ARG A 99 -7.57 -15.73 4.72
C ARG A 99 -8.75 -14.78 4.48
N ARG A 100 -8.69 -13.52 4.93
CA ARG A 100 -9.69 -12.46 4.70
C ARG A 100 -9.23 -11.10 5.20
N ASP A 101 -9.92 -10.07 4.73
CA ASP A 101 -9.88 -8.68 5.25
C ASP A 101 -8.47 -8.07 5.19
N ILE A 102 -7.75 -8.32 4.09
CA ILE A 102 -6.43 -7.72 3.82
C ILE A 102 -6.59 -6.56 2.86
N HIS A 103 -6.08 -5.39 3.25
CA HIS A 103 -6.33 -4.15 2.53
C HIS A 103 -5.12 -3.48 1.93
N GLY A 104 -3.93 -3.72 2.47
CA GLY A 104 -2.74 -3.02 2.00
C GLY A 104 -1.50 -3.80 2.34
N THR A 105 -0.51 -3.69 1.47
CA THR A 105 0.78 -4.33 1.57
C THR A 105 1.88 -3.31 1.25
N ALA A 106 3.08 -3.52 1.78
CA ALA A 106 4.29 -2.80 1.40
C ALA A 106 5.49 -3.73 1.62
N CYS A 107 6.57 -3.57 0.84
CA CYS A 107 7.80 -4.33 1.06
C CYS A 107 9.02 -3.42 1.24
N ALA A 108 9.93 -3.82 2.12
CA ALA A 108 11.26 -3.26 2.29
C ALA A 108 12.12 -4.25 3.07
N ASP A 109 13.45 -4.14 2.94
CA ASP A 109 14.41 -4.84 3.80
C ASP A 109 14.57 -4.02 5.09
N LEU A 110 13.95 -4.46 6.19
CA LEU A 110 13.83 -3.65 7.41
C LEU A 110 14.97 -3.87 8.39
N ASP A 111 15.56 -5.06 8.39
CA ASP A 111 16.71 -5.38 9.25
C ASP A 111 18.05 -5.44 8.51
N ASN A 112 18.07 -5.09 7.22
CA ASN A 112 19.23 -5.06 6.35
C ASN A 112 19.91 -6.44 6.22
N ASP A 113 19.17 -7.53 6.39
CA ASP A 113 19.67 -8.88 6.13
C ASP A 113 19.60 -9.25 4.63
N GLY A 114 18.92 -8.39 3.87
CA GLY A 114 18.71 -8.53 2.45
C GLY A 114 17.35 -9.11 2.07
N ASP A 115 16.78 -9.92 2.95
CA ASP A 115 15.40 -10.38 2.93
C ASP A 115 14.44 -9.20 2.67
N LEU A 116 13.55 -9.25 1.67
CA LEU A 116 12.42 -8.30 1.72
C LEU A 116 11.43 -8.77 2.79
N ASP A 117 11.08 -7.85 3.68
CA ASP A 117 9.97 -8.00 4.60
C ASP A 117 8.70 -7.42 3.99
N VAL A 118 7.54 -7.94 4.37
CA VAL A 118 6.25 -7.48 3.87
C VAL A 118 5.35 -7.05 5.01
N ILE A 119 4.98 -5.78 4.99
CA ILE A 119 3.91 -5.28 5.85
C ILE A 119 2.56 -5.66 5.27
N VAL A 120 1.64 -6.11 6.13
CA VAL A 120 0.26 -6.45 5.77
C VAL A 120 -0.71 -5.74 6.70
N THR A 121 -1.60 -4.93 6.13
CA THR A 121 -2.64 -4.20 6.87
C THR A 121 -3.99 -4.91 6.80
N ARG A 122 -4.62 -5.09 7.97
CA ARG A 122 -5.93 -5.74 8.10
C ARG A 122 -7.07 -4.74 8.24
N GLY A 123 -8.21 -5.08 7.65
CA GLY A 123 -9.36 -4.19 7.52
C GLY A 123 -10.10 -3.88 8.82
N GLY A 124 -9.92 -4.70 9.83
CA GLY A 124 -10.45 -4.52 11.18
C GLY A 124 -11.95 -4.80 11.31
N ARG A 125 -12.58 -5.47 10.33
CA ARG A 125 -14.01 -5.85 10.30
C ARG A 125 -14.96 -4.76 10.79
N ASN A 126 -14.86 -3.55 10.24
CA ASN A 126 -15.65 -2.38 10.65
C ASN A 126 -15.51 -1.98 12.12
N GLY A 127 -14.33 -2.21 12.72
CA GLY A 127 -14.05 -1.92 14.12
C GLY A 127 -14.44 -3.05 15.08
N LYS A 128 -14.93 -4.19 14.59
CA LYS A 128 -15.25 -5.37 15.42
C LYS A 128 -14.04 -6.26 15.71
N ALA A 129 -12.99 -6.14 14.91
CA ALA A 129 -11.75 -6.88 15.08
C ALA A 129 -10.56 -6.06 14.56
N PRO A 130 -10.37 -4.80 15.02
CA PRO A 130 -9.15 -4.06 14.73
C PRO A 130 -7.96 -4.84 15.31
N GLY A 131 -6.78 -4.63 14.73
CA GLY A 131 -5.59 -5.35 15.14
C GLY A 131 -4.37 -4.88 14.40
N THR A 132 -3.25 -5.52 14.72
CA THR A 132 -1.91 -5.07 14.36
C THR A 132 -1.66 -5.13 12.85
N GLY A 133 -0.98 -4.10 12.31
CA GLY A 133 -0.32 -4.19 11.02
C GLY A 133 0.85 -5.17 11.15
N LEU A 134 0.81 -6.24 10.37
CA LEU A 134 1.74 -7.34 10.52
C LEU A 134 3.01 -7.09 9.72
N ILE A 135 4.16 -7.58 10.19
CA ILE A 135 5.36 -7.78 9.37
C ILE A 135 5.55 -9.28 9.11
N LEU A 136 5.60 -9.64 7.84
CA LEU A 136 6.06 -10.92 7.35
C LEU A 136 7.56 -10.79 7.09
N GLU A 137 8.37 -11.27 8.02
CA GLU A 137 9.82 -11.14 7.96
C GLU A 137 10.47 -12.16 7.02
N GLY A 138 11.54 -11.75 6.34
CA GLY A 138 12.48 -12.64 5.67
C GLY A 138 11.80 -13.55 4.68
N LEU A 139 11.39 -12.99 3.52
CA LEU A 139 10.82 -13.77 2.41
C LEU A 139 11.89 -14.20 1.38
N PRO A 140 12.78 -15.19 1.61
CA PRO A 140 13.55 -15.81 0.54
C PRO A 140 12.70 -16.90 -0.14
N PRO A 141 13.09 -17.32 -1.36
CA PRO A 141 12.33 -17.08 -2.58
C PRO A 141 11.04 -17.90 -2.72
N ARG A 142 10.71 -18.78 -1.77
CA ARG A 142 9.49 -19.62 -1.76
C ARG A 142 9.06 -20.10 -0.37
N ASP A 143 9.69 -19.67 0.72
CA ASP A 143 9.44 -20.26 2.04
C ASP A 143 8.31 -19.57 2.82
N PHE A 144 7.16 -19.36 2.16
CA PHE A 144 5.97 -18.83 2.83
C PHE A 144 5.45 -19.72 3.95
N GLN A 145 5.93 -20.96 4.06
CA GLN A 145 5.59 -21.86 5.15
C GLN A 145 6.18 -21.38 6.48
N LYS A 146 7.20 -20.51 6.45
CA LYS A 146 7.74 -19.83 7.63
C LYS A 146 7.03 -18.52 7.97
N LEU A 147 6.08 -18.08 7.15
CA LEU A 147 5.29 -16.94 7.52
C LEU A 147 4.46 -17.31 8.76
N GLU A 148 4.52 -16.44 9.76
CA GLU A 148 3.71 -16.54 10.95
C GLU A 148 2.96 -15.23 11.15
N GLU A 149 1.78 -15.32 11.77
CA GLU A 149 1.09 -14.12 12.22
C GLU A 149 1.89 -13.54 13.41
N GLY A 150 2.77 -12.57 13.17
CA GLY A 150 3.49 -11.87 14.22
C GLY A 150 4.57 -10.94 13.66
N GLY A 151 5.74 -10.89 14.31
CA GLY A 151 6.94 -10.26 13.76
C GLY A 151 7.09 -8.77 14.07
N GLY A 152 6.00 -7.98 14.04
CA GLY A 152 6.07 -6.53 14.27
C GLY A 152 6.75 -6.12 15.58
N GLU A 153 6.64 -6.94 16.64
CA GLU A 153 7.31 -6.69 17.92
C GLU A 153 8.84 -6.68 17.82
N LYS A 154 9.44 -7.53 16.98
CA LYS A 154 10.89 -7.54 16.72
C LYS A 154 11.36 -6.18 16.22
N PHE A 155 10.56 -5.58 15.35
CA PHE A 155 10.78 -4.25 14.78
C PHE A 155 10.28 -3.11 15.68
N GLY A 156 9.81 -3.37 16.90
CA GLY A 156 9.31 -2.33 17.80
C GLY A 156 7.94 -1.74 17.40
N LEU A 157 7.22 -2.35 16.46
CA LEU A 157 5.92 -1.87 15.99
C LEU A 157 4.75 -2.12 16.96
N GLY A 158 4.97 -2.87 18.04
CA GLY A 158 4.00 -3.12 19.11
C GLY A 158 2.65 -3.70 18.66
N GLU A 159 1.74 -3.91 19.59
CA GLU A 159 0.34 -4.19 19.25
C GLU A 159 -0.36 -2.89 18.83
N GLN A 160 -0.85 -2.85 17.60
CA GLN A 160 -1.60 -1.70 17.10
C GLN A 160 -3.08 -2.02 17.07
N PHE A 161 -3.90 -1.12 17.58
CA PHE A 161 -5.35 -1.26 17.51
C PHE A 161 -5.91 -0.45 16.36
N ILE A 162 -5.66 -0.90 15.11
CA ILE A 162 -5.97 -0.14 13.89
C ILE A 162 -6.98 -0.84 12.97
N ARG A 163 -7.64 -0.04 12.13
CA ARG A 163 -8.32 -0.54 10.91
C ARG A 163 -7.45 -0.21 9.70
N GLY A 164 -6.42 -1.02 9.50
CA GLY A 164 -5.49 -0.97 8.38
C GLY A 164 -6.16 -0.78 7.03
N ARG A 165 -5.59 0.12 6.22
CA ARG A 165 -6.01 0.30 4.82
C ARG A 165 -4.83 0.27 3.87
N SER A 166 -3.79 1.01 4.17
CA SER A 166 -2.57 1.05 3.35
C SER A 166 -1.37 1.34 4.23
N ALA A 167 -0.19 0.93 3.75
CA ALA A 167 1.08 1.21 4.37
C ALA A 167 2.09 1.58 3.28
N ALA A 168 3.10 2.36 3.62
CA ALA A 168 4.23 2.62 2.74
C ALA A 168 5.47 2.95 3.57
N PHE A 169 6.61 2.54 3.04
CA PHE A 169 7.92 2.97 3.51
C PHE A 169 8.33 4.26 2.81
N PHE A 170 9.05 5.12 3.51
CA PHE A 170 9.57 6.37 2.96
C PHE A 170 10.78 6.85 3.71
N ASP A 171 11.65 7.60 3.05
CA ASP A 171 12.79 8.23 3.72
C ASP A 171 12.41 9.65 4.14
N ALA A 172 12.16 9.88 5.43
CA ALA A 172 11.81 11.21 5.91
C ALA A 172 13.00 12.19 5.94
N THR A 173 14.22 11.70 5.71
CA THR A 173 15.46 12.46 5.92
C THR A 173 16.34 12.62 4.69
N GLY A 174 16.07 11.85 3.63
CA GLY A 174 16.91 11.77 2.42
C GLY A 174 18.24 11.05 2.65
N LYS A 175 18.34 10.16 3.66
CA LYS A 175 19.58 9.46 4.05
C LYS A 175 19.57 7.95 3.79
N GLY A 176 18.48 7.41 3.29
CA GLY A 176 18.31 5.99 2.95
C GLY A 176 17.65 5.13 4.04
N ASP A 177 17.51 5.63 5.26
CA ASP A 177 16.79 4.92 6.32
C ASP A 177 15.27 5.05 6.10
N LEU A 178 14.61 3.93 5.80
CA LEU A 178 13.19 3.91 5.54
C LEU A 178 12.39 3.94 6.85
N ASP A 179 11.58 4.99 6.99
CA ASP A 179 10.49 5.17 7.94
C ASP A 179 9.19 4.53 7.41
N LEU A 180 8.16 4.44 8.25
CA LEU A 180 6.90 3.76 7.92
C LEU A 180 5.67 4.64 8.22
N LEU A 181 4.74 4.67 7.27
CA LEU A 181 3.41 5.29 7.43
C LEU A 181 2.31 4.24 7.26
N TYR A 182 1.45 4.11 8.28
CA TYR A 182 0.17 3.43 8.18
C TYR A 182 -0.99 4.41 7.98
N VAL A 183 -1.73 4.22 6.90
CA VAL A 183 -3.01 4.88 6.67
C VAL A 183 -4.15 3.95 7.05
N ASN A 184 -4.98 4.41 8.00
CA ASN A 184 -6.02 3.61 8.64
C ASN A 184 -7.39 4.28 8.51
N ARG A 185 -8.45 3.50 8.72
CA ARG A 185 -9.78 4.07 8.98
C ARG A 185 -10.04 4.24 10.46
N ARG A 186 -10.79 5.27 10.79
CA ARG A 186 -11.28 5.49 12.16
C ARG A 186 -12.07 4.30 12.68
N ILE A 187 -11.76 3.86 13.90
CA ILE A 187 -12.57 2.89 14.62
C ILE A 187 -13.84 3.62 15.10
N PRO A 188 -15.04 3.07 14.84
CA PRO A 188 -16.27 3.70 15.31
C PRO A 188 -16.22 3.92 16.84
N GLY A 189 -16.47 5.15 17.27
CA GLY A 189 -16.46 5.54 18.68
C GLY A 189 -15.09 5.99 19.24
N THR A 190 -14.03 6.04 18.44
CA THR A 190 -12.72 6.57 18.88
C THR A 190 -12.43 7.97 18.33
N VAL A 191 -11.73 8.78 19.11
CA VAL A 191 -11.36 10.18 18.77
C VAL A 191 -9.87 10.37 18.50
N ASP A 192 -9.04 9.38 18.76
CA ASP A 192 -7.58 9.48 18.62
C ASP A 192 -7.13 9.64 17.16
N ASP A 193 -5.86 9.99 17.01
CA ASP A 193 -5.08 9.89 15.78
C ASP A 193 -5.17 8.45 15.27
N ILE A 194 -5.57 8.31 14.01
CA ILE A 194 -5.81 6.99 13.40
C ILE A 194 -4.64 6.61 12.51
N HIS A 195 -3.92 7.58 11.95
CA HIS A 195 -2.75 7.36 11.12
C HIS A 195 -1.50 7.21 12.00
N LEU A 196 -0.66 6.21 11.70
CA LEU A 196 0.55 5.93 12.50
C LEU A 196 1.78 6.23 11.67
N PHE A 197 2.67 7.05 12.22
CA PHE A 197 3.99 7.32 11.67
C PHE A 197 5.02 6.64 12.56
N TYR A 198 5.96 5.94 11.96
CA TYR A 198 6.99 5.20 12.64
C TYR A 198 8.35 5.64 12.12
N GLU A 199 9.17 6.15 13.03
CA GLU A 199 10.54 6.56 12.80
C GLU A 199 11.46 5.34 12.93
N ASN A 200 12.26 5.06 11.90
CA ASN A 200 13.32 4.08 11.98
C ASN A 200 14.45 4.63 12.86
N MET A 201 14.85 3.85 13.86
CA MET A 201 15.84 4.22 14.86
C MET A 201 17.28 3.88 14.43
N GLY A 202 17.46 3.30 13.25
CA GLY A 202 18.76 2.97 12.65
C GLY A 202 19.32 1.59 13.05
N ASP A 203 18.57 0.83 13.85
CA ASP A 203 18.91 -0.53 14.30
C ASP A 203 17.87 -1.57 13.85
N GLY A 204 17.07 -1.23 12.84
CA GLY A 204 15.93 -2.03 12.38
C GLY A 204 14.69 -1.92 13.26
N ARG A 205 14.73 -1.11 14.34
CA ARG A 205 13.56 -0.88 15.19
C ARG A 205 12.89 0.45 14.85
N PHE A 206 11.59 0.48 15.06
CA PHE A 206 10.74 1.62 14.83
C PHE A 206 10.18 2.17 16.14
N ALA A 207 10.05 3.49 16.21
CA ALA A 207 9.37 4.19 17.28
C ALA A 207 8.22 5.03 16.71
N GLU A 208 7.06 4.99 17.36
CA GLU A 208 5.92 5.80 16.92
C GLU A 208 6.23 7.30 17.07
N ARG A 209 5.96 8.06 16.00
CA ARG A 209 6.10 9.51 15.94
C ARG A 209 4.73 10.17 15.90
N LYS A 210 4.40 10.94 16.94
CA LYS A 210 3.20 11.82 16.95
C LYS A 210 3.53 13.14 16.27
N LEU A 211 2.74 13.54 15.27
CA LEU A 211 3.03 14.72 14.45
C LEU A 211 2.38 16.02 14.98
N GLY A 212 1.51 15.92 15.99
CA GLY A 212 0.77 17.08 16.52
C GLY A 212 -0.36 17.57 15.61
N PHE A 213 -0.62 16.86 14.52
CA PHE A 213 -1.77 17.00 13.63
C PHE A 213 -2.19 15.62 13.14
N GLU A 214 -3.42 15.53 12.62
CA GLU A 214 -3.98 14.30 12.09
C GLU A 214 -4.32 14.46 10.61
N LEU A 215 -3.95 13.46 9.81
CA LEU A 215 -4.35 13.39 8.41
C LEU A 215 -5.86 13.14 8.29
N THR A 216 -6.47 13.60 7.19
CA THR A 216 -7.89 13.32 6.94
C THR A 216 -8.11 11.81 6.79
N ASN A 217 -9.14 11.29 7.46
CA ASN A 217 -9.52 9.87 7.44
C ASN A 217 -9.66 9.33 6.01
N SER A 218 -8.66 8.57 5.60
CA SER A 218 -8.50 8.04 4.24
C SER A 218 -8.30 6.52 4.25
N ALA A 219 -8.48 5.90 3.09
CA ALA A 219 -8.06 4.51 2.85
C ALA A 219 -6.81 4.42 1.97
N TRP A 220 -6.52 5.44 1.19
CA TRP A 220 -5.48 5.40 0.19
C TRP A 220 -4.66 6.68 0.20
N PHE A 221 -3.39 6.52 -0.11
CA PHE A 221 -2.44 7.60 -0.23
C PHE A 221 -1.34 7.24 -1.23
N SER A 222 -0.55 8.24 -1.59
CA SER A 222 0.71 8.08 -2.31
C SER A 222 1.75 8.99 -1.64
N LEU A 223 3.00 8.54 -1.65
CA LEU A 223 4.15 9.32 -1.23
C LEU A 223 4.98 9.66 -2.47
N VAL A 224 5.29 10.94 -2.61
CA VAL A 224 6.06 11.45 -3.75
C VAL A 224 6.67 12.79 -3.35
N ASP A 225 7.93 13.03 -3.69
CA ASP A 225 8.50 14.38 -3.69
C ASP A 225 8.09 15.06 -5.00
N TYR A 226 6.93 15.75 -5.01
CA TYR A 226 6.38 16.28 -6.25
C TYR A 226 7.02 17.60 -6.68
N ASN A 227 7.66 18.30 -5.74
CA ASN A 227 8.31 19.58 -5.96
C ASN A 227 9.85 19.51 -5.95
N GLU A 228 10.41 18.30 -5.87
CA GLU A 228 11.84 18.01 -5.91
C GLU A 228 12.62 18.75 -4.80
N ASP A 229 12.02 18.90 -3.62
CA ASP A 229 12.64 19.58 -2.48
C ASP A 229 13.39 18.64 -1.52
N GLY A 230 13.37 17.34 -1.81
CA GLY A 230 14.03 16.29 -1.03
C GLY A 230 13.21 15.78 0.14
N TYR A 231 11.99 16.29 0.35
CA TYR A 231 11.06 15.77 1.35
C TYR A 231 9.87 15.09 0.66
N MET A 232 9.51 13.89 1.14
CA MET A 232 8.32 13.20 0.63
C MET A 232 7.05 13.97 1.00
N ASP A 233 6.17 14.16 0.03
CA ASP A 233 4.83 14.70 0.21
C ASP A 233 3.79 13.58 0.31
N ILE A 234 2.66 13.86 0.96
CA ILE A 234 1.56 12.91 1.10
C ILE A 234 0.38 13.37 0.25
N ILE A 235 -0.02 12.54 -0.71
CA ILE A 235 -1.26 12.70 -1.46
C ILE A 235 -2.30 11.75 -0.88
N LEU A 236 -3.32 12.27 -0.20
CA LEU A 236 -4.44 11.49 0.30
C LEU A 236 -5.57 11.46 -0.73
N MET A 237 -6.04 10.26 -1.05
CA MET A 237 -7.18 10.06 -1.95
C MET A 237 -8.44 9.80 -1.12
N LEU A 238 -9.33 10.78 -1.11
CA LEU A 238 -10.63 10.72 -0.44
C LEU A 238 -11.70 10.32 -1.44
N LEU A 239 -12.89 9.97 -0.95
CA LEU A 239 -14.01 9.53 -1.81
C LEU A 239 -14.39 10.55 -2.89
N THR A 240 -14.22 11.84 -2.61
CA THR A 240 -14.69 12.93 -3.48
C THR A 240 -13.63 14.02 -3.72
N SER A 241 -12.42 13.85 -3.20
CA SER A 241 -11.37 14.87 -3.30
C SER A 241 -9.99 14.27 -3.11
N ILE A 242 -8.97 15.07 -3.44
CA ILE A 242 -7.58 14.77 -3.14
C ILE A 242 -7.08 15.84 -2.18
N GLU A 243 -6.35 15.42 -1.16
CA GLU A 243 -5.70 16.31 -0.20
C GLU A 243 -4.19 16.14 -0.28
N LEU A 244 -3.46 17.25 -0.38
CA LEU A 244 -2.01 17.27 -0.48
C LEU A 244 -1.42 17.80 0.82
N TRP A 245 -0.42 17.11 1.36
CA TRP A 245 0.41 17.55 2.47
C TRP A 245 1.85 17.64 2.01
N ARG A 246 2.36 18.87 1.93
CA ARG A 246 3.73 19.10 1.48
C ARG A 246 4.72 18.81 2.60
N GLY A 247 5.72 17.97 2.35
CA GLY A 247 6.86 17.76 3.23
C GLY A 247 7.63 19.06 3.42
N THR A 248 8.15 19.29 4.62
CA THR A 248 8.96 20.48 4.95
C THR A 248 10.15 20.16 5.83
N GLY A 249 10.35 18.87 6.12
CA GLY A 249 11.34 18.37 7.05
C GLY A 249 11.01 16.95 7.50
N ARG A 250 11.90 16.40 8.32
CA ARG A 250 11.72 15.09 8.95
C ARG A 250 10.40 15.04 9.73
N PHE A 251 9.46 14.23 9.26
CA PHE A 251 8.12 14.10 9.83
C PHE A 251 7.38 15.44 10.00
N SER A 252 7.60 16.39 9.09
CA SER A 252 6.99 17.73 9.14
C SER A 252 6.25 18.04 7.85
N PHE A 253 4.97 18.36 7.96
CA PHE A 253 4.10 18.54 6.80
C PHE A 253 3.22 19.78 6.95
N VAL A 254 2.95 20.42 5.82
CA VAL A 254 2.00 21.54 5.73
C VAL A 254 0.90 21.15 4.76
N LYS A 255 -0.36 21.25 5.21
CA LYS A 255 -1.52 21.02 4.35
C LYS A 255 -1.55 22.04 3.22
N GLY A 256 -1.48 21.54 1.98
CA GLY A 256 -1.67 22.33 0.77
C GLY A 256 -3.13 22.74 0.59
N ARG A 257 -3.37 23.70 -0.31
CA ARG A 257 -4.75 24.01 -0.74
C ARG A 257 -5.24 22.85 -1.60
N GLY A 258 -6.12 22.00 -1.04
CA GLY A 258 -6.72 20.88 -1.77
C GLY A 258 -7.53 21.38 -2.97
N TYR A 259 -7.52 20.60 -4.05
CA TYR A 259 -8.41 20.81 -5.19
C TYR A 259 -9.66 19.94 -4.99
N GLY A 260 -10.78 20.57 -4.63
CA GLY A 260 -12.11 19.94 -4.58
C GLY A 260 -12.90 20.20 -5.86
N PRO A 261 -14.02 19.48 -6.10
CA PRO A 261 -14.84 19.71 -7.29
C PRO A 261 -15.31 21.17 -7.30
N LEU A 262 -15.10 21.84 -8.44
CA LEU A 262 -15.80 23.09 -8.75
C LEU A 262 -17.28 22.74 -8.89
N HIS A 263 -18.05 22.86 -7.82
CA HIS A 263 -19.50 22.91 -7.93
C HIS A 263 -19.85 24.24 -8.62
N GLY A 264 -20.14 24.17 -9.92
CA GLY A 264 -20.97 25.13 -10.63
C GLY A 264 -22.43 24.72 -10.54
#